data_AF-A0ABD0NBS1-F1
#
_entry.id   AF-A0ABD0NBS1-F1
#
_cell.length_a   1.000
_cell.length_b   1.000
_cell.length_c   1.000
_cell.angle_alpha   90.00
_cell.angle_beta   90.00
_cell.angle_gamma   90.00
#
_symmetry.space_group_name_H-M   'P 1'
#
loop_
_entity.id
_entity.type
_entity.pdbx_description
1 polymer ?
#
loop_
_entity_poly.entity_id
_entity_poly.type
_entity_poly.pdbx_seq_one_letter_code
_entity_poly.pdbx_strand_id
1 'polypeptide(L)' 'IQPGEAFTVYHTSPTLSSLCKPVVLWTQQDVCKWLKKHCPHNYLTYVEAFSHHAIT' A
#
# COMPACT_ATOMS: atom_id res chain seq x y z
N ILE A 1 -26.06 22.25 33.68
CA ILE A 1 -26.24 21.85 32.26
C ILE A 1 -25.28 20.70 32.02
N GLN A 2 -25.81 19.58 31.52
CA GLN A 2 -25.25 18.23 31.60
C GLN A 2 -23.88 18.02 30.91
N PRO A 3 -23.14 16.99 31.34
CA PRO A 3 -21.79 16.65 30.88
C PRO A 3 -21.84 15.93 29.53
N GLY A 4 -20.98 16.34 28.59
CA GLY A 4 -20.86 15.75 27.26
C GLY A 4 -20.05 14.45 27.21
N GLU A 5 -20.27 13.53 28.15
CA GLU A 5 -19.83 12.14 28.06
C GLU A 5 -20.71 11.39 27.03
N ALA A 6 -20.45 11.61 25.75
CA ALA A 6 -21.13 10.90 24.67
C ALA A 6 -20.28 10.82 23.40
N PHE A 7 -19.04 10.37 23.52
CA PHE A 7 -18.44 9.55 22.47
C PHE A 7 -18.15 8.19 23.06
N THR A 8 -19.25 7.47 23.23
CA THR A 8 -19.30 6.04 23.45
C THR A 8 -18.28 5.36 22.56
N VAL A 9 -17.22 4.86 23.20
CA VAL A 9 -16.62 3.56 22.97
C VAL A 9 -17.05 2.96 21.64
N TYR A 10 -16.27 3.19 20.60
CA TYR A 10 -16.31 2.31 19.45
C TYR A 10 -15.83 0.95 19.98
N HIS A 11 -16.78 0.07 20.28
CA HIS A 11 -16.50 -1.34 20.50
C HIS A 11 -15.99 -1.89 19.16
N THR A 12 -14.71 -1.69 18.87
CA THR A 12 -14.04 -2.41 17.78
C THR A 12 -13.83 -3.83 18.28
N SER A 13 -14.84 -4.68 18.08
CA SER A 13 -14.72 -6.12 18.29
C SER A 13 -13.36 -6.61 17.77
N PRO A 14 -12.54 -7.29 18.58
CA PRO A 14 -11.22 -7.78 18.15
C PRO A 14 -11.29 -8.80 17.01
N THR A 15 -12.50 -9.25 16.65
CA THR A 15 -12.78 -10.23 15.59
C THR A 15 -12.67 -9.67 14.17
N LEU A 16 -12.60 -8.35 13.97
CA LEU A 16 -12.44 -7.74 12.64
C LEU A 16 -10.97 -7.41 12.30
N SER A 17 -10.00 -7.98 13.01
CA SER A 17 -8.58 -7.70 12.82
C SER A 17 -7.88 -8.60 11.79
N SER A 18 -8.57 -9.57 11.18
CA SER A 18 -7.96 -10.60 10.34
C SER A 18 -8.30 -10.55 8.84
N LEU A 19 -9.10 -9.58 8.38
CA LEU A 19 -9.54 -9.53 6.98
C LEU A 19 -8.73 -8.61 6.05
N CYS A 20 -7.90 -7.72 6.60
CA CYS A 20 -6.99 -6.94 5.78
C CYS A 20 -5.75 -7.79 5.50
N LYS A 21 -5.73 -8.45 4.33
CA LYS A 21 -4.46 -8.98 3.79
C LYS A 21 -3.44 -7.84 3.84
N PRO A 22 -2.24 -8.05 4.38
CA PRO A 22 -1.24 -6.99 4.41
C PRO A 22 -1.01 -6.53 2.97
N VAL A 23 -1.19 -5.24 2.73
CA VAL A 23 -0.74 -4.63 1.48
C VAL A 23 0.76 -4.85 1.44
N VAL A 24 1.19 -5.69 0.50
CA VAL A 24 2.62 -5.94 0.30
C VAL A 24 3.18 -4.71 -0.40
N LEU A 25 3.95 -3.92 0.33
CA LEU A 25 4.69 -2.79 -0.25
C LEU A 25 5.88 -3.34 -1.01
N TRP A 26 5.93 -3.05 -2.31
CA TRP A 26 7.04 -3.44 -3.15
C TRP A 26 8.15 -2.41 -3.06
N THR A 27 9.39 -2.89 -2.94
CA THR A 27 10.54 -2.00 -3.09
C THR A 27 10.79 -1.70 -4.57
N GLN A 28 11.51 -0.63 -4.87
CA GLN A 28 11.93 -0.34 -6.25
C GLN A 28 12.79 -1.47 -6.82
N GLN A 29 13.52 -2.20 -5.99
CA GLN A 29 14.29 -3.37 -6.42
C GLN A 29 13.36 -4.51 -6.89
N ASP A 30 12.26 -4.75 -6.18
CA ASP A 30 11.28 -5.78 -6.55
C ASP A 30 10.59 -5.44 -7.86
N VAL A 31 10.19 -4.18 -8.02
CA VAL A 31 9.62 -3.65 -9.27
C VAL A 31 10.62 -3.81 -10.42
N CYS A 32 11.89 -3.43 -10.24
CA CYS A 32 12.92 -3.60 -11.26
C CYS A 32 13.13 -5.08 -11.64
N LYS A 33 13.16 -6.00 -10.67
CA LYS A 33 13.26 -7.44 -10.94
C LYS A 33 12.05 -7.95 -11.72
N TRP A 34 10.85 -7.51 -11.35
CA TRP A 34 9.60 -7.92 -12.01
C TRP A 34 9.56 -7.41 -13.45
N LEU A 35 9.88 -6.14 -13.69
CA LEU A 35 9.88 -5.55 -15.03
C LEU A 35 10.89 -6.24 -15.95
N LYS A 36 12.10 -6.54 -15.47
CA LYS A 36 13.09 -7.31 -16.25
C LYS A 36 12.56 -8.68 -16.67
N LYS A 37 11.80 -9.34 -15.80
CA LYS A 37 11.27 -10.69 -16.04
C LYS A 37 10.04 -10.71 -16.93
N HIS A 38 9.13 -9.74 -16.75
CA HIS A 38 7.79 -9.78 -17.34
C HIS A 38 7.57 -8.76 -18.46
N CYS A 39 8.37 -7.68 -18.53
CA CYS A 39 8.25 -6.62 -19.52
C CYS A 39 9.63 -6.14 -20.03
N PRO A 40 10.52 -7.04 -20.50
CA PRO A 40 11.91 -6.69 -20.82
C PRO A 40 12.04 -5.61 -21.90
N HIS A 41 11.14 -5.61 -22.90
CA HIS A 41 11.16 -4.61 -23.99
C HIS A 41 10.88 -3.18 -23.52
N ASN A 42 10.12 -3.03 -22.44
CA ASN A 42 9.73 -1.72 -21.90
C ASN A 42 10.44 -1.39 -20.58
N TYR A 43 11.41 -2.23 -20.16
CA TYR A 43 12.08 -2.09 -18.87
C TYR A 43 12.71 -0.70 -18.70
N LEU A 44 13.45 -0.24 -19.72
CA LEU A 44 14.13 1.06 -19.67
C LEU A 44 13.13 2.22 -19.58
N THR A 45 12.06 2.19 -20.36
CA THR A 45 11.00 3.21 -20.33
C THR A 45 10.35 3.30 -18.95
N TYR A 46 10.02 2.16 -18.34
CA TYR A 46 9.41 2.17 -17.01
C TYR A 46 10.39 2.62 -15.93
N VAL A 47 11.65 2.18 -15.97
CA VAL A 47 12.68 2.63 -15.02
C VAL A 47 12.90 4.14 -15.11
N GLU A 48 12.95 4.69 -16.32
CA GLU A 48 13.07 6.13 -16.54
C GLU A 48 11.86 6.88 -15.97
N ALA A 49 10.64 6.41 -16.27
CA ALA A 49 9.41 6.99 -15.72
C ALA A 49 9.42 6.98 -14.17
N PHE A 50 9.84 5.88 -13.55
CA PHE A 50 9.94 5.76 -12.09
C PHE A 50 11.05 6.60 -11.47
N SER A 51 12.07 7.01 -12.24
CA SER A 51 13.10 7.93 -11.77
C SER A 51 12.57 9.36 -11.61
N HIS A 52 11.56 9.72 -12.41
CA HIS A 52 10.94 11.05 -12.36
C HIS A 52 9.81 11.09 -11.34
N HIS A 53 8.94 10.07 -11.33
CA HIS A 53 7.80 10.02 -10.42
C HIS A 53 7.55 8.59 -9.93
N ALA A 54 7.49 8.40 -8.61
CA ALA A 54 7.00 7.16 -8.04
C ALA A 54 5.49 7.07 -8.23
N ILE A 55 5.00 5.92 -8.71
CA ILE A 55 3.57 5.63 -8.76
C ILE A 55 3.19 5.12 -7.36
N THR A 56 2.42 5.91 -6.61
CA THR A 56 1.98 5.61 -5.23
C THR A 56 0.60 4.98 -5.22
#